data_AF-A0AAV8X0M3-F1
#
_entry.id   AF-A0AAV8X0M3-F1
#
_cell.length_a   1.000
_cell.length_b   1.000
_cell.length_c   1.000
_cell.angle_alpha   90.00
_cell.angle_beta   90.00
_cell.angle_gamma   90.00
#
_symmetry.space_group_name_H-M   'P 1'
#
loop_
_entity.id
_entity.type
_entity.pdbx_description
1 polymer ?
#
loop_
_entity_poly.entity_id
_entity_poly.type
_entity_poly.pdbx_seq_one_letter_code
_entity_poly.pdbx_strand_id
1 'polypeptide(L)'
;MVITSGGVTYKNEPWHRECFTCTHCQKSLAGERFTSRDEKPFCAECFGELFAKRCTACNKPITGIGGTKFISFEDRHWHNDCFFCASCRTSLVGRGFITDQEDIICPECAKQKLM
;
A
#
# COMPACT_ATOMS: atom_id res chain seq x y z
N MET A 1 -16.02 -11.79 -36.15
CA MET A 1 -15.36 -12.73 -35.21
C MET A 1 -16.10 -12.65 -33.89
N VAL A 2 -16.77 -13.74 -33.54
CA VAL A 2 -17.62 -13.86 -32.35
C VAL A 2 -16.71 -14.03 -31.15
N ILE A 3 -17.01 -13.39 -30.02
CA ILE A 3 -16.24 -13.55 -28.78
C ILE A 3 -16.64 -14.90 -28.18
N THR A 4 -16.15 -16.01 -28.76
CA THR A 4 -16.67 -17.35 -28.45
C THR A 4 -16.10 -17.96 -27.17
N SER A 5 -15.16 -17.35 -26.45
CA SER A 5 -14.61 -17.96 -25.23
C SER A 5 -13.93 -16.95 -24.29
N GLY A 6 -14.51 -16.69 -23.12
CA GLY A 6 -13.77 -16.26 -21.93
C GLY A 6 -13.20 -14.84 -21.89
N GLY A 7 -13.79 -13.87 -22.59
CA GLY A 7 -13.42 -12.45 -22.49
C GLY A 7 -13.68 -11.83 -21.11
N VAL A 8 -12.98 -10.74 -20.80
CA VAL A 8 -13.20 -9.95 -19.58
C VAL A 8 -13.74 -8.58 -19.96
N THR A 9 -14.71 -8.06 -19.20
CA THR A 9 -15.24 -6.71 -19.42
C THR A 9 -14.58 -5.75 -18.45
N TYR A 10 -13.88 -4.75 -18.96
CA TYR A 10 -13.24 -3.70 -18.17
C TYR A 10 -13.63 -2.33 -18.73
N LYS A 11 -14.10 -1.41 -17.87
CA LYS A 11 -14.67 -0.10 -18.28
C LYS A 11 -15.75 -0.18 -19.37
N ASN A 12 -16.61 -1.20 -19.33
CA ASN A 12 -17.62 -1.51 -20.36
C ASN A 12 -17.06 -1.87 -21.74
N GLU A 13 -15.75 -2.08 -21.89
CA GLU A 13 -15.16 -2.59 -23.11
C GLU A 13 -14.84 -4.08 -22.98
N PRO A 14 -15.09 -4.90 -24.02
CA PRO A 14 -14.69 -6.29 -24.04
C PRO A 14 -13.20 -6.42 -24.34
N TRP A 15 -12.47 -7.13 -23.49
CA TRP A 15 -11.07 -7.46 -23.67
C TRP A 15 -10.89 -8.96 -23.87
N HIS A 16 -9.97 -9.33 -24.77
CA HIS A 16 -9.48 -10.70 -24.78
C HIS A 16 -8.73 -10.96 -23.47
N ARG A 17 -8.93 -12.14 -22.87
CA ARG A 17 -8.26 -12.58 -21.65
C ARG A 17 -6.73 -12.49 -21.74
N GLU A 18 -6.19 -12.74 -22.94
CA GLU A 18 -4.76 -12.68 -23.25
C GLU A 18 -4.25 -11.25 -23.45
N CYS A 19 -5.11 -10.31 -23.85
CA CYS A 19 -4.76 -8.89 -24.00
C CYS A 19 -4.91 -8.11 -22.69
N PHE A 20 -5.67 -8.64 -21.72
CA PHE A 20 -5.86 -8.02 -20.41
C PHE A 20 -4.74 -8.43 -19.45
N THR A 21 -3.55 -7.86 -19.66
CA THR A 21 -2.33 -8.16 -18.90
C THR A 21 -1.82 -6.93 -18.15
N CYS A 22 -1.01 -7.16 -17.11
CA CYS A 22 -0.34 -6.09 -16.40
C CYS A 22 0.66 -5.39 -17.32
N THR A 23 0.59 -4.07 -17.39
CA THR A 23 1.51 -3.26 -18.18
C THR A 23 2.99 -3.49 -17.80
N HIS A 24 3.27 -3.74 -16.51
CA HIS A 24 4.63 -3.90 -16.01
C HIS A 24 5.17 -5.34 -16.15
N CYS A 25 4.44 -6.34 -15.63
CA CYS A 25 4.92 -7.72 -15.60
C CYS A 25 4.30 -8.64 -16.67
N GLN A 26 3.38 -8.14 -17.49
CA GLN A 26 2.68 -8.89 -18.54
C GLN A 26 1.86 -10.10 -18.05
N LYS A 27 1.66 -10.26 -16.73
CA LYS A 27 0.79 -11.29 -16.15
C LYS A 27 -0.67 -11.03 -16.54
N SER A 28 -1.42 -12.08 -16.87
CA SER A 28 -2.87 -11.98 -17.08
C SER A 28 -3.56 -11.45 -15.83
N LEU A 29 -4.40 -10.44 -16.00
CA LEU A 29 -5.21 -9.82 -14.95
C LEU A 29 -6.62 -10.41 -14.88
N ALA A 30 -6.96 -11.31 -15.80
CA ALA A 30 -8.27 -11.93 -15.83
C ALA A 30 -8.47 -12.81 -14.60
N GLY A 31 -9.44 -12.43 -13.74
CA GLY A 31 -9.72 -13.13 -12.48
C GLY A 31 -8.81 -12.76 -11.31
N GLU A 32 -7.83 -11.88 -11.53
CA GLU A 32 -6.90 -11.40 -10.49
C GLU A 32 -7.31 -10.01 -9.97
N ARG A 33 -6.80 -9.62 -8.81
CA ARG A 33 -6.93 -8.24 -8.34
C ARG A 33 -6.00 -7.34 -9.16
N PHE A 34 -6.58 -6.32 -9.77
CA PHE A 34 -5.86 -5.33 -10.56
C PHE A 34 -6.40 -3.92 -10.29
N THR A 35 -5.63 -2.92 -10.70
CA THR A 35 -6.05 -1.52 -10.70
C THR A 35 -5.52 -0.84 -11.95
N SER A 36 -6.01 0.35 -12.25
CA SER A 36 -5.59 1.13 -13.42
C SER A 36 -5.04 2.47 -13.02
N ARG A 37 -3.98 2.91 -13.70
CA ARG A 37 -3.39 4.23 -13.53
C ARG A 37 -2.95 4.76 -14.87
N ASP A 38 -3.26 6.03 -15.13
CA ASP A 38 -3.01 6.68 -16.42
C ASP A 38 -3.54 5.83 -17.59
N GLU A 39 -4.75 5.28 -17.40
CA GLU A 39 -5.46 4.39 -18.34
C GLU A 39 -4.79 3.03 -18.62
N LYS A 40 -3.67 2.73 -17.95
CA LYS A 40 -2.94 1.47 -18.08
C LYS A 40 -3.28 0.50 -16.95
N PRO A 41 -3.56 -0.77 -17.23
CA PRO A 41 -3.87 -1.76 -16.21
C PRO A 41 -2.58 -2.31 -15.54
N PHE A 42 -2.60 -2.44 -14.22
CA PHE A 42 -1.52 -2.98 -13.39
C PHE A 42 -2.07 -4.03 -12.42
N CYS A 43 -1.32 -5.12 -12.20
CA CYS A 43 -1.66 -6.05 -11.13
C CYS A 43 -1.48 -5.36 -9.77
N ALA A 44 -2.17 -5.85 -8.75
CA ALA A 44 -2.11 -5.24 -7.41
C ALA A 44 -0.67 -5.21 -6.84
N GLU A 45 0.16 -6.20 -7.17
CA GLU A 45 1.57 -6.27 -6.76
C GLU A 45 2.42 -5.20 -7.42
N CYS A 46 2.50 -5.17 -8.75
CA CYS A 46 3.26 -4.13 -9.47
C CYS A 46 2.74 -2.73 -9.17
N PHE A 47 1.43 -2.55 -9.03
CA PHE A 47 0.90 -1.25 -8.62
C PHE A 47 1.38 -0.86 -7.23
N GLY A 48 1.38 -1.81 -6.28
CA GLY A 48 1.91 -1.62 -4.95
C GLY A 48 3.38 -1.24 -4.95
N GLU A 49 4.20 -1.96 -5.71
CA GLU A 49 5.64 -1.72 -5.78
C GLU A 49 6.01 -0.39 -6.45
N LEU A 50 5.31 -0.04 -7.54
CA LEU A 50 5.62 1.13 -8.35
C LEU A 50 5.02 2.42 -7.79
N PHE A 51 3.84 2.35 -7.16
CA PHE A 51 3.06 3.54 -6.84
C PHE A 51 2.60 3.66 -5.38
N ALA A 52 2.68 2.60 -4.57
CA ALA A 52 2.26 2.72 -3.18
C ALA A 52 3.28 3.48 -2.35
N LYS A 53 2.77 4.26 -1.38
CA LYS A 53 3.58 4.83 -0.31
C LYS A 53 4.24 3.69 0.46
N ARG A 54 5.48 3.86 0.90
CA ARG A 54 6.19 2.86 1.71
C ARG A 54 6.02 3.17 3.18
N CYS A 55 5.84 2.12 3.97
CA CYS A 55 5.82 2.23 5.42
C CYS A 55 7.22 2.57 5.93
N THR A 56 7.37 3.66 6.67
CA THR A 56 8.65 4.12 7.22
C THR A 56 9.27 3.07 8.16
N ALA A 57 8.46 2.32 8.90
CA ALA A 57 8.98 1.34 9.88
C ALA A 57 9.39 -0.03 9.28
N CYS A 58 8.73 -0.48 8.21
CA CYS A 58 9.00 -1.82 7.64
C CYS A 58 9.45 -1.79 6.18
N ASN A 59 9.51 -0.61 5.55
CA ASN A 59 9.85 -0.37 4.15
C ASN A 59 8.99 -1.11 3.11
N LYS A 60 7.90 -1.76 3.53
CA LYS A 60 6.94 -2.43 2.65
C LYS A 60 5.91 -1.43 2.10
N PRO A 61 5.41 -1.64 0.87
CA PRO A 61 4.36 -0.80 0.31
C PRO A 61 3.07 -0.87 1.14
N ILE A 62 2.41 0.27 1.29
CA ILE A 62 1.09 0.42 1.90
C ILE A 62 0.07 0.26 0.77
N THR A 63 -0.17 -0.99 0.40
CA THR A 63 -1.16 -1.32 -0.63
C THR A 63 -2.56 -1.30 -0.01
N GLY A 64 -3.47 -0.49 -0.55
CA GLY A 64 -4.87 -0.41 -0.09
C GLY A 64 -5.73 -1.67 -0.38
N ILE A 65 -5.09 -2.81 -0.62
CA ILE A 65 -5.75 -4.10 -0.86
C ILE A 65 -6.42 -4.49 0.47
N GLY A 66 -7.72 -4.24 0.57
CA GLY A 66 -8.53 -4.51 1.77
C GLY A 66 -8.98 -3.28 2.57
N GLY A 67 -8.83 -2.05 2.05
CA GLY A 67 -9.31 -0.84 2.75
C GLY A 67 -8.52 -0.52 4.02
N THR A 68 -7.24 -0.91 4.05
CA THR A 68 -6.35 -0.73 5.20
C THR A 68 -6.14 0.75 5.48
N LYS A 69 -6.65 1.21 6.63
CA LYS A 69 -6.33 2.53 7.18
C LYS A 69 -4.84 2.57 7.49
N PHE A 70 -4.15 3.57 6.96
CA PHE A 70 -2.74 3.82 7.25
C PHE A 70 -2.61 5.15 7.99
N ILE A 71 -1.49 5.29 8.70
CA ILE A 71 -1.19 6.51 9.45
C ILE A 71 -0.27 7.36 8.60
N SER A 72 -0.62 8.64 8.47
CA SER A 72 0.19 9.64 7.77
C SER A 72 0.51 10.75 8.73
N PHE A 73 1.77 11.10 8.84
CA PHE A 73 2.23 12.23 9.63
C PHE A 73 3.44 12.84 8.92
N GLU A 74 3.37 14.16 8.67
CA GLU A 74 4.30 14.84 7.75
C GLU A 74 4.36 14.13 6.38
N ASP A 75 5.56 13.83 5.87
CA ASP A 75 5.78 13.04 4.66
C ASP A 75 5.98 11.53 4.93
N ARG A 76 5.82 11.11 6.18
CA ARG A 76 6.03 9.72 6.61
C ARG A 76 4.70 8.99 6.74
N HIS A 77 4.75 7.69 6.43
CA HIS A 77 3.57 6.84 6.33
C HIS A 77 3.83 5.52 7.03
N TRP A 78 2.84 4.97 7.72
CA TRP A 78 2.96 3.69 8.42
C TRP A 78 1.71 2.85 8.23
N HIS A 79 1.88 1.52 8.18
CA HIS A 79 0.75 0.63 8.44
C HIS A 79 0.25 0.86 9.87
N ASN A 80 -1.03 0.60 10.13
CA ASN A 80 -1.61 0.71 11.46
C ASN A 80 -0.81 -0.12 12.49
N ASP A 81 -0.44 -1.35 12.13
CA ASP A 81 0.35 -2.26 12.97
C ASP A 81 1.83 -1.86 13.08
N CYS A 82 2.30 -0.98 12.20
CA CYS A 82 3.68 -0.52 12.16
C CYS A 82 3.91 0.81 12.89
N PHE A 83 2.85 1.42 13.44
CA PHE A 83 2.93 2.69 14.15
C PHE A 83 3.17 2.46 15.65
N PHE A 84 4.43 2.19 15.99
CA PHE A 84 4.88 1.87 17.35
C PHE A 84 6.06 2.73 17.80
N CYS A 85 6.23 2.84 19.11
CA CYS A 85 7.37 3.53 19.72
C CYS A 85 8.68 2.81 19.38
N ALA A 86 9.68 3.54 18.89
CA ALA A 86 11.00 2.99 18.56
C ALA A 86 11.72 2.41 19.80
N SER A 87 11.50 2.97 21.00
CA SER A 87 12.15 2.52 22.24
C SER A 87 11.47 1.31 22.89
N CYS A 88 10.14 1.32 23.02
CA CYS A 88 9.41 0.30 23.80
C CYS A 88 8.43 -0.54 22.99
N ARG A 89 8.32 -0.32 21.68
CA ARG A 89 7.48 -1.07 20.75
C ARG A 89 5.97 -1.01 21.03
N THR A 90 5.51 -0.15 21.95
CA THR A 90 4.07 0.04 22.19
C THR A 90 3.39 0.69 20.99
N SER A 91 2.15 0.28 20.68
CA SER A 91 1.35 0.91 19.63
C SER A 91 1.01 2.36 20.01
N LEU A 92 1.32 3.27 19.09
CA LEU A 92 1.05 4.70 19.18
C LEU A 92 -0.26 5.09 18.50
N VAL A 93 -0.99 4.13 17.94
CA VAL A 93 -2.27 4.37 17.25
C VAL A 93 -3.27 4.98 18.22
N GLY A 94 -3.76 6.18 17.90
CA GLY A 94 -4.71 6.91 18.76
C GLY A 94 -4.11 7.43 20.08
N ARG A 95 -2.78 7.40 20.23
CA ARG A 95 -2.05 7.93 21.39
C ARG A 95 -1.19 9.13 20.99
N GLY A 96 -0.83 9.95 21.98
CA GLY A 96 0.20 10.97 21.79
C GLY A 96 1.56 10.32 21.51
N PHE A 97 2.35 10.94 20.65
CA PHE A 97 3.72 10.54 20.31
C PHE A 97 4.59 11.79 20.15
N ILE A 98 5.91 11.59 20.21
CA ILE A 98 6.92 12.62 19.99
C ILE A 98 7.81 12.14 18.85
N THR A 99 8.19 13.04 17.96
CA THR A 99 9.20 12.80 16.92
C THR A 99 10.59 12.95 17.54
N ASP A 100 11.42 11.93 17.36
CA ASP A 100 12.80 11.89 17.81
C ASP A 100 13.69 11.62 16.59
N GLN A 101 14.22 12.69 15.99
CA GLN A 101 14.96 12.63 14.73
C GLN A 101 14.16 11.96 13.59
N GLU A 102 14.56 10.75 13.19
CA GLU A 102 13.92 9.95 12.14
C GLU A 102 12.81 9.03 12.69
N ASP A 103 12.76 8.83 14.00
CA ASP A 103 11.89 7.90 14.69
C ASP A 103 10.73 8.59 15.43
N ILE A 104 9.79 7.77 15.89
CA ILE A 104 8.69 8.19 16.76
C ILE A 104 8.74 7.42 18.08
N ILE A 105 8.53 8.13 19.19
CA ILE A 105 8.57 7.56 20.53
C ILE A 105 7.33 7.97 21.33
N CYS A 106 6.99 7.17 22.34
CA CYS A 106 5.90 7.51 23.25
C CYS A 106 6.35 8.60 24.26
N PRO A 107 5.39 9.35 24.85
CA PRO A 107 5.68 10.34 25.89
C PRO A 107 6.51 9.84 27.06
N GLU A 108 6.29 8.59 27.48
CA GLU A 108 7.03 8.01 28.60
C GLU A 108 8.50 7.74 28.25
N CYS A 109 8.78 7.21 27.05
CA CYS A 109 10.16 7.02 26.59
C CYS A 109 10.86 8.36 26.29
N ALA A 110 10.12 9.36 25.80
CA ALA A 110 10.66 10.71 25.60
C ALA A 110 11.10 11.33 26.92
N LYS A 111 10.27 11.24 27.98
CA LYS A 111 10.63 11.71 29.32
C LYS A 111 11.88 10.99 29.85
N GLN A 112 12.00 9.68 29.64
CA GLN A 112 13.16 8.90 30.06
C GLN A 112 14.46 9.27 29.33
N LYS A 113 14.39 9.82 28.11
CA LYS A 113 15.56 10.30 27.37
C LYS A 113 16.03 11.69 27.79
N LEU A 114 15.18 12.48 28.43
CA LEU A 114 15.46 13.87 28.83
C LEU A 114 16.00 13.99 30.26
N MET A 115 16.25 12.86 30.92
CA MET A 115 16.74 12.78 32.31
C MET A 115 18.15 12.21 32.37
#